data_AF-A0A7D5E807-F1
#
_entry.id   AF-A0A7D5E807-F1
#
_cell.length_a   1.000
_cell.length_b   1.000
_cell.length_c   1.000
_cell.angle_alpha   90.00
_cell.angle_beta   90.00
_cell.angle_gamma   90.00
#
_symmetry.space_group_name_H-M   'P 1'
#
loop_
_entity.id
_entity.type
_entity.pdbx_description
1 polymer ?
#
loop_
_entity_poly.entity_id
_entity_poly.type
_entity_poly.pdbx_seq_one_letter_code
_entity_poly.pdbx_strand_id
1 'polypeptide(L)' 'MDLTIFVKKKYVWLSLLSLVGQIILISIASATLFYADLSLEATIILIVLLVGLIYVFSVTILRLINLAKVTGLYGKS' A
#
# COMPACT_ATOMS: atom_id res chain seq x y z
N MET A 1 -23.31 -6.61 -1.98
CA MET A 1 -23.14 -5.66 -3.10
C MET A 1 -22.14 -6.28 -4.08
N ASP A 2 -22.36 -6.22 -5.39
CA ASP A 2 -21.42 -6.79 -6.38
C ASP A 2 -20.03 -6.16 -6.28
N LEU A 3 -18.98 -6.97 -6.34
CA LEU A 3 -17.57 -6.54 -6.34
C LEU A 3 -17.34 -5.48 -7.44
N THR A 4 -18.01 -5.64 -8.57
CA THR A 4 -18.00 -4.74 -9.73
C THR A 4 -18.48 -3.34 -9.39
N ILE A 5 -19.45 -3.19 -8.48
CA ILE A 5 -19.98 -1.90 -8.04
C ILE A 5 -19.04 -1.25 -7.01
N PHE A 6 -18.40 -2.06 -6.16
CA PHE A 6 -17.41 -1.56 -5.20
C PHE A 6 -16.18 -0.97 -5.87
N VAL A 7 -15.60 -1.69 -6.84
CA VAL A 7 -14.41 -1.23 -7.55
C VAL A 7 -14.70 0.05 -8.32
N LYS A 8 -15.93 0.27 -8.80
CA LYS A 8 -16.34 1.54 -9.44
C LYS A 8 -16.36 2.75 -8.50
N LYS A 9 -16.25 2.58 -7.18
CA LYS A 9 -16.20 3.71 -6.25
C LYS A 9 -14.84 4.41 -6.35
N LYS A 10 -14.85 5.72 -6.60
CA LYS A 10 -13.63 6.56 -6.74
C LYS A 10 -12.62 6.34 -5.61
N TYR A 11 -13.07 6.25 -4.36
CA TYR A 11 -12.20 6.04 -3.20
C TYR A 11 -11.51 4.66 -3.18
N VAL A 12 -12.15 3.63 -3.75
CA VAL A 12 -11.55 2.31 -3.91
C VAL A 12 -10.47 2.37 -4.97
N TRP A 13 -10.76 2.95 -6.13
CA TRP A 13 -9.77 3.19 -7.20
C TRP A 13 -8.55 3.98 -6.72
N LEU A 14 -8.75 5.08 -6.01
CA LEU A 14 -7.64 5.87 -5.46
C LEU A 14 -6.80 5.07 -4.46
N SER A 15 -7.42 4.20 -3.67
CA SER A 15 -6.71 3.32 -2.75
C SER A 15 -5.90 2.25 -3.48
N LEU A 16 -6.48 1.64 -4.52
CA LEU A 16 -5.79 0.65 -5.34
C LEU A 16 -4.61 1.29 -6.11
N LEU A 17 -4.81 2.46 -6.70
CA LEU A 17 -3.74 3.19 -7.38
C LEU A 17 -2.61 3.56 -6.41
N SER A 18 -2.97 3.98 -5.19
CA SER A 18 -1.99 4.24 -4.14
C SER A 18 -1.21 2.98 -3.76
N LEU A 19 -1.86 1.82 -3.63
CA LEU A 19 -1.17 0.55 -3.37
C LEU A 19 -0.18 0.19 -4.49
N VAL A 20 -0.56 0.38 -5.76
CA VAL A 20 0.35 0.14 -6.88
C VAL A 20 1.60 1.02 -6.78
N GLY A 21 1.43 2.32 -6.52
CA GLY A 21 2.56 3.22 -6.32
C GLY A 21 3.45 2.80 -5.13
N GLN A 22 2.84 2.40 -4.02
CA GLN A 22 3.57 1.92 -2.85
C GLN A 22 4.36 0.64 -3.12
N ILE A 23 3.78 -0.33 -3.85
CA ILE A 23 4.48 -1.56 -4.25
C ILE A 23 5.72 -1.21 -5.09
N ILE A 24 5.56 -0.34 -6.08
CA ILE A 24 6.69 0.10 -6.93
C ILE A 24 7.79 0.73 -6.06
N LEU A 25 7.44 1.65 -5.15
CA LEU A 25 8.42 2.30 -4.27
C LEU A 25 9.13 1.30 -3.34
N ILE A 26 8.39 0.37 -2.74
CA ILE A 26 8.95 -0.68 -1.88
C ILE A 26 9.89 -1.57 -2.68
N SER A 27 9.51 -1.99 -3.89
CA SER A 27 10.33 -2.82 -4.75
C SER A 27 11.62 -2.13 -5.16
N ILE A 28 11.56 -0.84 -5.54
CA ILE A 28 12.75 -0.06 -5.90
C ILE A 28 13.65 0.11 -4.68
N ALA A 29 13.13 0.57 -3.55
CA ALA A 29 13.92 0.77 -2.33
C ALA A 29 14.58 -0.53 -1.84
N SER A 30 13.85 -1.66 -1.92
CA SER A 30 14.39 -2.98 -1.61
C SER A 30 15.49 -3.37 -2.59
N ALA A 31 15.28 -3.20 -3.90
CA ALA A 31 16.30 -3.50 -4.90
C ALA A 31 17.56 -2.64 -4.71
N THR A 32 17.40 -1.36 -4.38
CA THR A 32 18.52 -0.47 -4.06
C THR A 32 19.31 -0.97 -2.85
N LEU A 33 18.65 -1.51 -1.81
CA LEU A 33 19.34 -2.12 -0.68
C LEU A 33 20.12 -3.39 -1.02
N PHE A 34 19.63 -4.21 -1.96
CA PHE A 34 20.27 -5.49 -2.29
C PHE A 34 21.37 -5.37 -3.35
N TYR A 35 21.24 -4.43 -4.29
CA TYR A 35 22.06 -4.39 -5.50
C TYR A 35 22.95 -3.15 -5.62
N ALA A 36 22.71 -2.10 -4.83
CA ALA A 36 23.55 -0.91 -4.84
C ALA A 36 24.55 -0.93 -3.68
N ASP A 37 25.77 -0.51 -3.98
CA ASP A 37 26.79 -0.30 -2.95
C ASP A 37 26.53 1.05 -2.28
N LEU A 38 25.97 1.01 -1.08
CA LEU A 38 25.50 2.18 -0.33
C LEU A 38 26.35 2.41 0.90
N SER A 39 26.55 3.67 1.27
CA SER A 39 27.11 4.00 2.58
C SER A 39 26.15 3.54 3.69
N LEU A 40 26.70 3.22 4.86
CA LEU A 40 25.94 2.77 6.02
C LEU A 40 24.80 3.75 6.40
N GLU A 41 25.06 5.06 6.28
CA GLU A 41 24.07 6.12 6.51
C GLU A 41 22.89 6.02 5.53
N ALA A 42 23.17 5.86 4.24
CA ALA A 42 22.15 5.71 3.21
C ALA A 42 21.32 4.42 3.41
N THR A 43 21.96 3.33 3.81
CA THR A 43 21.30 2.06 4.15
C THR A 43 20.31 2.24 5.30
N ILE A 44 20.71 2.91 6.39
CA ILE A 44 19.83 3.16 7.54
C ILE A 44 18.62 4.00 7.11
N ILE A 45 18.84 5.06 6.34
CA ILE A 45 17.76 5.92 5.83
C ILE A 45 16.78 5.10 4.97
N LEU A 46 17.29 4.25 4.07
CA LEU A 46 16.48 3.37 3.23
C LEU A 46 15.65 2.38 4.04
N ILE A 47 16.22 1.81 5.11
CA ILE A 47 15.49 0.92 6.02
C ILE A 47 14.34 1.67 6.72
N VAL A 48 14.60 2.86 7.26
CA VAL A 48 13.56 3.69 7.89
C VAL A 48 12.46 4.05 6.89
N LEU A 49 12.84 4.40 5.66
CA LEU A 49 11.91 4.67 4.57
C LEU A 49 11.03 3.45 4.25
N LEU A 50 11.62 2.25 4.16
CA LEU A 50 10.88 1.01 3.94
C LEU A 50 9.89 0.71 5.06
N VAL A 51 10.29 0.89 6.32
CA VAL A 51 9.38 0.73 7.47
C VAL A 51 8.20 1.69 7.35
N GLY A 52 8.45 2.95 7.00
CA GLY A 52 7.41 3.94 6.75
C GLY A 52 6.46 3.54 5.61
N LEU A 53 7.01 3.06 4.48
CA LEU A 53 6.21 2.59 3.35
C LEU A 53 5.34 1.38 3.73
N ILE A 54 5.87 0.42 4.48
CA ILE A 54 5.12 -0.75 4.97
C ILE A 54 3.97 -0.32 5.89
N TYR A 55 4.18 0.68 6.75
CA TYR A 55 3.13 1.24 7.58
C TYR A 55 2.01 1.85 6.73
N VAL A 56 2.35 2.71 5.77
CA VAL A 56 1.37 3.33 4.86
C VAL A 56 0.60 2.27 4.06
N PHE A 57 1.29 1.21 3.64
CA PHE A 57 0.70 0.07 2.94
C PHE A 57 -0.36 -0.63 3.79
N SER A 58 0.01 -0.94 5.03
CA SER A 58 -0.89 -1.58 6.01
C SER A 58 -2.13 -0.72 6.27
N VAL A 59 -1.96 0.59 6.47
CA VAL A 59 -3.08 1.54 6.65
C VAL A 59 -3.97 1.62 5.40
N THR A 60 -3.38 1.56 4.21
CA THR A 60 -4.14 1.60 2.94
C THR A 60 -4.99 0.34 2.76
N ILE A 61 -4.45 -0.83 3.12
CA ILE A 61 -5.21 -2.08 3.16
C ILE A 61 -6.36 -2.01 4.18
N LEU A 62 -6.09 -1.54 5.41
CA LEU A 62 -7.14 -1.36 6.41
C LEU A 62 -8.26 -0.42 5.92
N ARG A 63 -7.90 0.67 5.23
CA ARG A 63 -8.86 1.57 4.60
C ARG A 63 -9.73 0.86 3.57
N LEU A 64 -9.14 0.02 2.72
CA LEU A 64 -9.89 -0.77 1.73
C LEU A 64 -10.84 -1.78 2.37
N ILE A 65 -10.39 -2.48 3.43
CA ILE A 65 -11.23 -3.41 4.20
C ILE A 65 -12.41 -2.65 4.82
N ASN A 66 -12.15 -1.49 5.45
CA ASN A 66 -13.21 -0.68 6.04
C ASN A 66 -14.20 -0.16 4.98
N LEU A 67 -13.71 0.27 3.82
CA LEU A 67 -14.57 0.65 2.70
C LEU A 67 -15.42 -0.54 2.24
N ALA A 68 -14.86 -1.75 2.17
CA ALA A 68 -15.62 -2.94 1.79
C ALA A 68 -16.71 -3.30 2.81
N LYS A 69 -16.45 -3.12 4.11
CA LYS A 69 -17.44 -3.30 5.19
C LYS A 69 -18.57 -2.27 5.09
N VAL A 70 -18.24 -0.98 5.05
CA VAL A 70 -19.23 0.12 5.01
C VAL A 70 -20.12 0.04 3.77
N THR A 71 -19.60 -0.49 2.67
CA THR A 71 -20.34 -0.57 1.41
C THR A 71 -21.15 -1.85 1.25
N GLY A 72 -21.26 -2.68 2.30
CA GLY A 72 -22.06 -3.92 2.29
C GLY A 72 -21.55 -4.96 1.29
N LEU A 73 -20.25 -4.93 1.01
CA LEU A 73 -19.57 -5.91 0.16
C LEU A 73 -19.29 -7.18 0.96
N TYR A 74 -18.81 -7.02 2.19
CA TYR A 74 -18.97 -8.00 3.24
C TYR A 74 -20.34 -7.75 3.85
N GLY A 75 -21.28 -8.69 3.70
CA GLY A 75 -22.63 -8.56 4.23
C GLY A 75 -22.62 -8.09 5.69
N LYS A 76 -23.66 -7.33 6.08
CA LYS A 76 -23.84 -6.82 7.45
C LYS A 76 -23.37 -7.86 8.47
N SER A 77 -22.26 -7.56 9.16
CA SER A 77 -21.93 -8.25 10.40
C SER A 77 -22.90 -7.83 11.49
#